data_AF-A0AAU7T2Q2-F1
#
_entry.id   AF-A0AAU7T2Q2-F1
#
_cell.length_a   1.000
_cell.length_b   1.000
_cell.length_c   1.000
_cell.angle_alpha   90.00
_cell.angle_beta   90.00
_cell.angle_gamma   90.00
#
_symmetry.space_group_name_H-M   'P 1'
#
loop_
_entity.id
_entity.type
_entity.pdbx_description
1 polymer ?
#
loop_
_entity_poly.entity_id
_entity_poly.type
_entity_poly.pdbx_seq_one_letter_code
_entity_poly.pdbx_strand_id
1 'polypeptide(L)'
;FIGGGPGSSWTFYPPLSVEGQPEVSLDVMILGLHTVGIGSLLGAINFMVTTQNMRSVAVTLDQASMFVWTSYLTSFLLVLSVPVLAGSLLFLLFDRNFNTSFYDTKNGGNPLLYQHLFWFFGHPEVYVIILPVFGIIS
;
A
#
# COMPACT_ATOMS: atom_id res chain seq x y z
N PHE A 1 -0.81 -22.28 -16.98
CA PHE A 1 -2.11 -21.57 -16.90
C PHE A 1 -2.09 -20.34 -15.99
N ILE A 2 -1.22 -20.23 -14.98
CA ILE A 2 -0.97 -18.96 -14.25
C ILE A 2 0.50 -18.51 -14.35
N GLY A 3 1.46 -19.45 -14.37
CA GLY A 3 2.89 -19.16 -14.47
C GLY A 3 3.67 -19.66 -13.25
N GLY A 4 4.96 -19.31 -13.17
CA GLY A 4 5.89 -19.70 -12.09
C GLY A 4 5.85 -18.80 -10.84
N GLY A 5 4.97 -17.79 -10.82
CA GLY A 5 4.91 -16.75 -9.79
C GLY A 5 5.52 -15.42 -10.26
N PRO A 6 5.30 -14.31 -9.53
CA PRO A 6 5.86 -13.01 -9.92
C PRO A 6 7.38 -12.97 -9.67
N GLY A 7 8.16 -12.82 -10.75
CA GLY A 7 9.62 -12.80 -10.72
C GLY A 7 10.28 -11.42 -10.54
N SER A 8 9.50 -10.36 -10.29
CA SER A 8 9.98 -8.97 -10.27
C SER A 8 10.25 -8.41 -8.86
N SER A 9 10.71 -9.26 -7.94
CA SER A 9 10.91 -8.93 -6.51
C SER A 9 9.61 -8.44 -5.84
N TRP A 10 9.70 -7.93 -4.62
CA TRP A 10 8.54 -7.36 -3.89
C TRP A 10 8.16 -5.95 -4.37
N THR A 11 9.04 -5.27 -5.11
CA THR A 11 8.84 -3.90 -5.58
C THR A 11 8.27 -3.80 -6.99
N PHE A 12 8.25 -4.87 -7.78
CA PHE A 12 7.66 -4.91 -9.13
C PHE A 12 8.11 -3.77 -10.08
N TYR A 13 9.40 -3.44 -10.10
CA TYR A 13 9.89 -2.31 -10.92
C TYR A 13 9.72 -2.52 -12.45
N PRO A 14 9.15 -1.54 -13.18
CA PRO A 14 9.27 -1.44 -14.63
C PRO A 14 10.73 -1.15 -15.04
N PRO A 15 11.19 -1.60 -16.22
CA PRO A 15 10.40 -2.32 -17.24
C PRO A 15 10.28 -3.82 -16.98
N LEU A 16 10.98 -4.38 -15.99
CA LEU A 16 11.00 -5.82 -15.72
C LEU A 16 9.60 -6.39 -15.42
N SER A 17 8.79 -5.66 -14.66
CA SER A 17 7.40 -6.04 -14.37
C SER A 17 6.44 -5.90 -15.56
N VAL A 18 6.82 -5.23 -16.64
CA VAL A 18 6.00 -5.09 -17.85
C VAL A 18 6.47 -6.07 -18.92
N GLU A 19 7.74 -5.98 -19.33
CA GLU A 19 8.29 -6.75 -20.47
C GLU A 19 8.90 -8.09 -20.03
N GLY A 20 9.42 -8.18 -18.81
CA GLY A 20 10.15 -9.36 -18.33
C GLY A 20 9.29 -10.40 -17.62
N GLN A 21 7.98 -10.18 -17.53
CA GLN A 21 7.02 -11.07 -16.84
C GLN A 21 5.75 -11.23 -17.70
N PRO A 22 5.81 -11.98 -18.82
CA PRO A 22 4.65 -12.13 -19.72
C PRO A 22 3.52 -12.98 -19.13
N GLU A 23 3.77 -13.68 -18.02
CA GLU A 23 2.80 -14.55 -17.36
C GLU A 23 1.78 -13.75 -16.54
N VAL A 24 0.58 -14.34 -16.38
CA VAL A 24 -0.54 -13.75 -15.62
C VAL A 24 -0.30 -13.77 -14.10
N SER A 25 0.75 -14.47 -13.63
CA SER A 25 1.13 -14.59 -12.23
C SER A 25 1.28 -13.23 -11.53
N LEU A 26 1.86 -12.24 -12.23
CA LEU A 26 2.04 -10.90 -11.69
C LEU A 26 0.71 -10.12 -11.63
N ASP A 27 -0.19 -10.32 -12.59
CA ASP A 27 -1.51 -9.69 -12.59
C ASP A 27 -2.36 -10.20 -11.40
N VAL A 28 -2.29 -11.51 -11.12
CA VAL A 28 -2.93 -12.10 -9.94
C VAL A 28 -2.34 -11.54 -8.65
N MET A 29 -1.01 -11.39 -8.57
CA MET A 29 -0.35 -10.78 -7.41
C MET A 29 -0.81 -9.32 -7.22
N ILE A 30 -0.85 -8.52 -8.29
CA ILE A 30 -1.33 -7.14 -8.24
C ILE A 30 -2.77 -7.08 -7.72
N LEU A 31 -3.68 -7.92 -8.23
CA LEU A 31 -5.07 -7.96 -7.77
C LEU A 31 -5.20 -8.45 -6.31
N GLY A 32 -4.33 -9.38 -5.89
CA GLY A 32 -4.23 -9.81 -4.50
C GLY A 32 -3.81 -8.68 -3.57
N LEU A 33 -2.82 -7.88 -3.96
CA LEU A 33 -2.38 -6.69 -3.22
C LEU A 33 -3.48 -5.64 -3.13
N HIS A 34 -4.30 -5.46 -4.17
CA HIS A 34 -5.48 -4.59 -4.09
C HIS A 34 -6.49 -5.10 -3.06
N THR A 35 -6.71 -6.42 -3.01
CA THR A 35 -7.64 -7.02 -2.05
C THR A 35 -7.16 -6.81 -0.60
N VAL A 36 -5.88 -7.05 -0.34
CA VAL A 36 -5.28 -6.79 0.99
C VAL A 36 -5.30 -5.30 1.32
N GLY A 37 -5.00 -4.43 0.34
CA GLY A 37 -5.02 -2.98 0.50
C GLY A 37 -6.40 -2.42 0.82
N ILE A 38 -7.46 -2.94 0.19
CA ILE A 38 -8.84 -2.56 0.53
C ILE A 38 -9.16 -2.99 1.97
N GLY A 39 -8.77 -4.21 2.36
CA GLY A 39 -8.96 -4.70 3.72
C GLY A 39 -8.26 -3.83 4.77
N SER A 40 -6.99 -3.47 4.54
CA SER A 40 -6.23 -2.62 5.46
C SER A 40 -6.78 -1.19 5.53
N LEU A 41 -7.24 -0.64 4.41
CA LEU A 41 -7.87 0.69 4.36
C LEU A 41 -9.19 0.72 5.16
N LEU A 42 -10.05 -0.29 4.99
CA LEU A 42 -11.30 -0.39 5.75
C LEU A 42 -11.02 -0.57 7.25
N GLY A 43 -10.02 -1.39 7.61
CA GLY A 43 -9.56 -1.55 8.99
C GLY A 43 -9.04 -0.24 9.60
N ALA A 44 -8.24 0.52 8.83
CA ALA A 44 -7.70 1.80 9.26
C ALA A 44 -8.81 2.84 9.51
N ILE A 45 -9.78 2.96 8.59
CA ILE A 45 -10.93 3.85 8.77
C ILE A 45 -11.72 3.44 10.03
N ASN A 46 -11.96 2.14 10.22
CA ASN A 46 -12.64 1.63 11.40
C ASN A 46 -11.90 2.03 12.69
N PHE A 47 -10.61 1.73 12.81
CA PHE A 47 -9.83 2.08 14.00
C PHE A 47 -9.76 3.59 14.24
N MET A 48 -9.66 4.39 13.19
CA MET A 48 -9.67 5.85 13.30
C MET A 48 -11.00 6.34 13.90
N VAL A 49 -12.13 5.90 13.36
CA VAL A 49 -13.47 6.27 13.82
C VAL A 49 -13.73 5.74 15.22
N THR A 50 -13.39 4.48 15.53
CA THR A 50 -13.53 3.91 16.88
C THR A 50 -12.73 4.69 17.90
N THR A 51 -11.46 4.99 17.59
CA THR A 51 -10.60 5.75 18.51
C THR A 51 -11.13 7.14 18.73
N GLN A 52 -11.75 7.79 17.75
CA GLN A 52 -12.30 9.15 17.90
C GLN A 52 -13.65 9.20 18.61
N ASN A 53 -14.58 8.32 18.24
CA ASN A 53 -15.99 8.45 18.57
C ASN A 53 -16.48 7.47 19.64
N MET A 54 -15.75 6.38 19.89
CA MET A 54 -16.17 5.31 20.80
C MET A 54 -15.34 5.26 22.09
N ARG A 55 -14.66 6.36 22.45
CA ARG A 55 -14.00 6.48 23.76
C ARG A 55 -15.02 6.66 24.87
N SER A 56 -14.65 6.27 26.09
CA SER A 56 -15.39 6.66 27.29
C SER A 56 -15.43 8.18 27.40
N VAL A 57 -16.58 8.73 27.78
CA VAL A 57 -16.80 10.18 27.93
C VAL A 57 -15.79 10.83 28.89
N ALA A 58 -15.28 10.06 29.86
CA ALA A 58 -14.30 10.53 30.84
C ALA A 58 -12.85 10.55 30.34
N VAL A 59 -12.55 10.03 29.14
CA VAL A 59 -11.19 9.85 28.62
C VAL A 59 -10.95 10.77 27.44
N THR A 60 -10.08 11.76 27.62
CA THR A 60 -9.59 12.60 26.51
C THR A 60 -8.52 11.85 25.70
N LEU A 61 -8.18 12.35 24.51
CA LEU A 61 -7.13 11.73 23.68
C LEU A 61 -5.78 11.69 24.39
N ASP A 62 -5.41 12.77 25.09
CA ASP A 62 -4.13 12.86 25.80
C ASP A 62 -4.02 11.86 26.96
N GLN A 63 -5.15 11.30 27.41
CA GLN A 63 -5.22 10.27 28.44
C GLN A 63 -5.27 8.85 27.87
N ALA A 64 -5.31 8.68 26.55
CA ALA A 64 -5.28 7.37 25.92
C ALA A 64 -3.90 6.71 26.09
N SER A 65 -3.87 5.38 26.17
CA SER A 65 -2.61 4.65 26.25
C SER A 65 -1.77 4.84 24.99
N MET A 66 -0.46 4.70 25.11
CA MET A 66 0.46 4.79 23.98
C MET A 66 0.13 3.79 22.87
N PHE A 67 -0.35 2.59 23.21
CA PHE A 67 -0.85 1.63 22.23
C PHE A 67 -2.00 2.18 21.37
N VAL A 68 -2.96 2.88 21.99
CA VAL A 68 -4.09 3.48 21.25
C VAL A 68 -3.60 4.63 20.37
N TRP A 69 -2.68 5.45 20.86
CA TRP A 69 -2.05 6.53 20.08
C TRP A 69 -1.29 6.01 18.86
N THR A 70 -0.45 5.00 19.03
CA THR A 70 0.31 4.42 17.92
C THR A 70 -0.61 3.70 16.92
N SER A 71 -1.69 3.06 17.39
CA SER A 71 -2.70 2.46 16.53
C SER A 71 -3.48 3.50 15.72
N TYR A 72 -3.77 4.66 16.31
CA TYR A 72 -4.39 5.79 15.63
C TYR A 72 -3.47 6.38 14.55
N LEU A 73 -2.18 6.58 14.86
CA LEU A 73 -1.19 7.04 13.87
C LEU A 73 -1.00 6.03 12.73
N THR A 74 -0.97 4.73 13.04
CA THR A 74 -0.92 3.66 12.05
C THR A 74 -2.11 3.72 11.09
N SER A 75 -3.32 3.93 11.64
CA SER A 75 -4.54 4.08 10.85
C SER A 75 -4.48 5.31 9.93
N PHE A 76 -3.95 6.43 10.43
CA PHE A 76 -3.76 7.64 9.64
C PHE A 76 -2.80 7.44 8.46
N LEU A 77 -1.65 6.79 8.71
CA LEU A 77 -0.68 6.50 7.65
C LEU A 77 -1.26 5.57 6.58
N LEU A 78 -2.01 4.53 6.97
CA LEU A 78 -2.66 3.62 6.02
C LEU A 78 -3.65 4.34 5.11
N VAL A 79 -4.51 5.22 5.66
CA VAL A 79 -5.51 5.97 4.87
C VAL A 79 -4.83 6.87 3.82
N LEU A 80 -3.67 7.44 4.13
CA LEU A 80 -2.94 8.31 3.21
C LEU A 80 -2.10 7.55 2.18
N SER A 81 -1.46 6.45 2.59
CA SER A 81 -0.42 5.80 1.79
C SER A 81 -0.95 4.69 0.87
N VAL A 82 -1.90 3.89 1.33
CA VAL A 82 -2.43 2.73 0.58
C VAL A 82 -3.04 3.14 -0.77
N PRO A 83 -3.81 4.24 -0.89
CA PRO A 83 -4.36 4.65 -2.20
C PRO A 83 -3.27 4.96 -3.24
N VAL A 84 -2.10 5.44 -2.82
CA VAL A 84 -1.00 5.76 -3.73
C VAL A 84 -0.39 4.49 -4.32
N LEU A 85 -0.18 3.45 -3.49
CA LEU A 85 0.24 2.15 -3.99
C LEU A 85 -0.80 1.55 -4.95
N ALA A 86 -2.08 1.57 -4.55
CA ALA A 86 -3.17 1.04 -5.38
C ALA A 86 -3.19 1.71 -6.77
N GLY A 87 -3.06 3.05 -6.82
CA GLY A 87 -2.94 3.77 -8.08
C GLY A 87 -1.73 3.35 -8.92
N SER A 88 -0.55 3.24 -8.29
CA SER A 88 0.67 2.81 -8.98
C SER A 88 0.57 1.38 -9.55
N LEU A 89 -0.03 0.47 -8.80
CA LEU A 89 -0.23 -0.91 -9.23
C LEU A 89 -1.31 -1.01 -10.33
N LEU A 90 -2.33 -0.16 -10.29
CA LEU A 90 -3.35 -0.08 -11.34
C LEU A 90 -2.74 0.41 -12.67
N PHE A 91 -1.90 1.46 -12.63
CA PHE A 91 -1.17 1.92 -13.82
C PHE A 91 -0.27 0.82 -14.39
N LEU A 92 0.39 0.06 -13.51
CA LEU A 92 1.21 -1.08 -13.93
C LEU A 92 0.36 -2.17 -14.60
N LEU A 93 -0.81 -2.48 -14.04
CA LEU A 93 -1.76 -3.42 -14.63
C LEU A 93 -2.25 -2.95 -16.00
N PHE A 94 -2.44 -1.64 -16.18
CA PHE A 94 -2.83 -1.04 -17.45
C PHE A 94 -1.71 -1.11 -18.51
N ASP A 95 -0.47 -0.84 -18.12
CA ASP A 95 0.68 -0.97 -19.03
C ASP A 95 0.86 -2.42 -19.49
N ARG A 96 0.51 -3.39 -18.63
CA ARG A 96 0.57 -4.82 -18.95
C ARG A 96 -0.58 -5.31 -19.84
N ASN A 97 -1.80 -4.81 -19.64
CA ASN A 97 -3.01 -5.45 -20.20
C ASN A 97 -3.85 -4.56 -21.13
N PHE A 98 -3.67 -3.24 -21.10
CA PHE A 98 -4.57 -2.28 -21.75
C PHE A 98 -3.84 -1.33 -22.73
N ASN A 99 -2.59 -1.65 -23.11
CA ASN A 99 -1.76 -0.86 -24.03
C ASN A 99 -1.57 0.61 -23.59
N THR A 100 -1.55 0.87 -22.29
CA THR A 100 -1.12 2.18 -21.76
C THR A 100 0.41 2.23 -21.66
N SER A 101 0.94 3.41 -21.37
CA SER A 101 2.39 3.66 -21.33
C SER A 101 2.77 4.61 -20.18
N PHE A 102 2.28 4.36 -18.97
CA PHE A 102 2.64 5.17 -17.80
C PHE A 102 4.13 5.03 -17.44
N TYR A 103 4.69 3.83 -17.56
CA TYR A 103 6.05 3.49 -17.16
C TYR A 103 6.94 3.02 -18.30
N ASP A 104 6.42 2.89 -19.52
CA ASP A 104 7.20 2.49 -20.70
C ASP A 104 7.93 3.68 -21.35
N THR A 105 9.26 3.68 -21.26
CA THR A 105 10.11 4.73 -21.87
C THR A 105 10.01 4.80 -23.39
N LYS A 106 9.64 3.71 -24.08
CA LYS A 106 9.54 3.69 -25.55
C LYS A 106 8.37 4.52 -26.05
N ASN A 107 7.33 4.65 -25.23
CA ASN A 107 6.08 5.35 -25.54
C ASN A 107 5.90 6.66 -24.74
N GLY A 108 6.97 7.16 -24.10
CA GLY A 108 6.98 8.43 -23.37
C GLY A 108 6.67 8.35 -21.87
N GLY A 109 6.47 7.15 -21.33
CA GLY A 109 6.34 6.88 -19.90
C GLY A 109 7.67 6.99 -19.14
N ASN A 110 7.59 6.94 -17.81
CA ASN A 110 8.77 7.08 -16.95
C ASN A 110 8.79 6.04 -15.81
N PRO A 111 9.70 5.05 -15.84
CA PRO A 111 9.85 4.08 -14.76
C PRO A 111 10.17 4.72 -13.39
N LEU A 112 10.79 5.90 -13.36
CA LEU A 112 11.10 6.60 -12.10
C LEU A 112 9.81 7.07 -11.40
N LEU A 113 8.74 7.35 -12.15
CA LEU A 113 7.43 7.66 -11.59
C LEU A 113 6.93 6.51 -10.71
N TYR A 114 7.08 5.26 -11.17
CA TYR A 114 6.73 4.09 -10.37
C TYR A 114 7.50 4.08 -9.05
N GLN A 115 8.81 4.35 -9.07
CA GLN A 115 9.63 4.36 -7.85
C GLN A 115 9.16 5.43 -6.85
N HIS A 116 8.82 6.62 -7.35
CA HIS A 116 8.29 7.68 -6.48
C HIS A 116 6.96 7.28 -5.85
N LEU A 117 6.02 6.75 -6.62
CA LEU A 117 4.71 6.32 -6.09
C LEU A 117 4.87 5.14 -5.11
N PHE A 118 5.69 4.16 -5.47
CA PHE A 118 5.97 3.01 -4.63
C PHE A 118 6.59 3.42 -3.30
N TRP A 119 7.61 4.27 -3.30
CA TRP A 119 8.30 4.68 -2.06
C TRP A 119 7.56 5.76 -1.26
N PHE A 120 6.66 6.52 -1.90
CA PHE A 120 5.69 7.34 -1.18
C PHE A 120 4.81 6.48 -0.28
N PHE A 121 4.45 5.26 -0.71
CA PHE A 121 3.80 4.26 0.14
C PHE A 121 4.80 3.50 1.03
N GLY A 122 5.92 3.03 0.47
CA GLY A 122 6.78 2.04 1.09
C GLY A 122 7.48 2.55 2.35
N HIS A 123 7.78 3.85 2.44
CA HIS A 123 8.36 4.40 3.66
C HIS A 123 7.33 4.55 4.80
N PRO A 124 6.12 5.10 4.58
CA PRO A 124 5.02 4.97 5.54
C PRO A 124 4.71 3.53 5.98
N GLU A 125 4.75 2.56 5.06
CA GLU A 125 4.42 1.16 5.38
C GLU A 125 5.37 0.56 6.42
N VAL A 126 6.67 0.85 6.35
CA VAL A 126 7.60 0.36 7.39
C VAL A 126 7.34 1.02 8.75
N TYR A 127 6.79 2.24 8.79
CA TYR A 127 6.33 2.85 10.05
C TYR A 127 5.03 2.23 10.57
N VAL A 128 4.09 1.92 9.68
CA VAL A 128 2.84 1.19 10.01
C VAL A 128 3.16 -0.13 10.72
N ILE A 129 4.22 -0.83 10.30
CA ILE A 129 4.65 -2.08 10.93
C ILE A 129 5.23 -1.86 12.34
N ILE A 130 6.03 -0.81 12.56
CA ILE A 130 6.77 -0.65 13.82
C ILE A 130 6.01 0.15 14.90
N LEU A 131 5.12 1.07 14.52
CA LEU A 131 4.43 1.94 15.47
C LEU A 131 3.63 1.17 16.53
N PRO A 132 2.81 0.15 16.19
CA PRO A 132 2.09 -0.64 17.20
C PRO A 132 3.04 -1.36 18.17
N VAL A 133 4.22 -1.78 17.70
CA VAL A 133 5.23 -2.44 18.54
C VAL A 133 5.76 -1.46 19.58
N PHE A 134 6.03 -0.20 19.20
CA PHE A 134 6.42 0.84 20.16
C PHE A 134 5.34 1.08 21.22
N GLY A 135 4.06 1.08 20.83
CA GLY A 135 2.97 1.23 21.78
C GLY A 135 2.75 0.03 22.71
N ILE A 136 3.20 -1.17 22.33
CA ILE A 136 3.15 -2.37 23.19
C ILE A 136 4.25 -2.34 24.27
N ILE A 137 5.43 -1.81 23.93
CA ILE A 137 6.62 -1.83 24.80
C ILE A 137 6.63 -0.64 25.79
N SER A 138 5.92 0.46 25.47
CA SER A 138 5.90 1.71 26.23
C SER A 138 5.23 1.63 27.60
#